data_AF-A0A419J422-F1
#
_entry.id   AF-A0A419J422-F1
#
_cell.length_a   1.000
_cell.length_b   1.000
_cell.length_c   1.000
_cell.angle_alpha   90.00
_cell.angle_beta   90.00
_cell.angle_gamma   90.00
#
_symmetry.space_group_name_H-M   'P 1'
#
loop_
_entity.id
_entity.type
_entity.pdbx_description
1 polymer ?
#
loop_
_entity_poly.entity_id
_entity_poly.type
_entity_poly.pdbx_seq_one_letter_code
_entity_poly.pdbx_strand_id
1 'polypeptide(L)'
;MVSDKVERITDRIKDYFYSAIDAKGKFALTLNYKKRTSRNMKDFYKRFQSVYPYAIESWQSDNGGENKGEFDEQLRKDGVPHYFSYPRCPKINTYIERYNRTVQEEFIDNNLDIICDKKLFHQKLADYVIFYNAQRPHKSLGLKSPLQYIIDNGGLSHLSLTYTVS
;
A
#
# COMPACT_ATOMS: atom_id res chain seq x y z
N MET A 1 6.42 6.13 3.11
CA MET A 1 5.29 5.50 2.39
C MET A 1 4.61 6.53 1.53
N VAL A 2 4.12 6.14 0.35
CA VAL A 2 3.33 7.00 -0.54
C VAL A 2 1.96 6.36 -0.68
N SER A 3 0.89 7.13 -0.43
CA SER A 3 -0.48 6.65 -0.48
C SER A 3 -1.35 7.46 -1.42
N ASP A 4 -2.34 6.80 -2.01
CA ASP A 4 -3.34 7.41 -2.86
C ASP A 4 -4.67 6.65 -2.71
N LYS A 5 -5.74 7.27 -3.20
CA LYS A 5 -7.08 6.69 -3.25
C LYS A 5 -7.65 6.82 -4.64
N VAL A 6 -8.03 5.68 -5.22
CA VAL A 6 -8.78 5.61 -6.48
C VAL A 6 -10.27 5.42 -6.20
N GLU A 7 -11.11 6.28 -6.79
CA GLU A 7 -12.57 6.09 -6.82
C GLU A 7 -12.92 5.27 -8.08
N ARG A 8 -13.75 4.25 -7.90
CA ARG A 8 -14.34 3.49 -9.00
C ARG A 8 -15.86 3.54 -8.90
N ILE A 9 -16.52 3.66 -10.04
CA ILE A 9 -17.97 3.62 -10.15
C ILE A 9 -18.36 2.40 -10.97
N THR A 10 -19.13 1.49 -10.38
CA THR A 10 -19.68 0.30 -11.05
C THR A 10 -21.17 0.24 -10.73
N ASP A 11 -22.02 0.21 -11.75
CA ASP A 11 -23.49 0.23 -11.60
C ASP A 11 -24.02 1.32 -10.65
N ARG A 12 -23.45 2.53 -10.75
CA ARG A 12 -23.73 3.71 -9.90
C ARG A 12 -23.31 3.55 -8.43
N ILE A 13 -22.71 2.43 -8.05
CA ILE A 13 -22.11 2.21 -6.73
C ILE A 13 -20.68 2.72 -6.76
N LYS A 14 -20.32 3.49 -5.72
CA LYS A 14 -18.96 4.01 -5.53
C LYS A 14 -18.16 3.08 -4.63
N ASP A 15 -16.99 2.71 -5.12
CA ASP A 15 -15.98 1.96 -4.40
C ASP A 15 -14.69 2.77 -4.30
N TYR A 16 -14.09 2.77 -3.12
CA TYR A 16 -12.87 3.51 -2.84
C TYR A 16 -11.74 2.54 -2.52
N PHE A 17 -10.69 2.57 -3.33
CA PHE A 17 -9.49 1.77 -3.14
C PHE A 17 -8.40 2.63 -2.54
N TYR A 18 -8.09 2.42 -1.26
CA TYR A 18 -6.94 3.03 -0.62
C TYR A 18 -5.73 2.16 -0.85
N SER A 19 -4.66 2.77 -1.34
CA SER A 19 -3.40 2.11 -1.64
C SER A 19 -2.25 2.84 -0.97
N ALA A 20 -1.25 2.10 -0.51
CA ALA A 20 0.03 2.65 -0.10
C ALA A 20 1.16 1.73 -0.54
N ILE A 21 2.30 2.32 -0.86
CA ILE A 21 3.50 1.61 -1.30
C ILE A 21 4.76 2.20 -0.64
N ASP A 22 5.69 1.33 -0.28
CA ASP A 22 7.07 1.69 -0.02
C ASP A 22 7.77 2.02 -1.34
N ALA A 23 8.15 3.29 -1.52
CA ALA A 23 8.85 3.75 -2.71
C ALA A 23 10.19 3.03 -2.94
N LYS A 24 10.84 2.46 -1.91
CA LYS A 24 12.09 1.72 -2.05
C LYS A 24 11.84 0.22 -2.25
N GLY A 25 11.32 -0.46 -1.23
CA GLY A 25 11.13 -1.92 -1.21
C GLY A 25 9.90 -2.42 -1.98
N LYS A 26 9.05 -1.52 -2.48
CA LYS A 26 7.81 -1.83 -3.23
C LYS A 26 6.78 -2.64 -2.46
N PHE A 27 6.94 -2.83 -1.15
CA PHE A 27 5.88 -3.43 -0.35
C PHE A 27 4.64 -2.55 -0.43
N ALA A 28 3.48 -3.15 -0.68
CA ALA A 28 2.26 -2.39 -0.89
C ALA A 28 1.03 -3.07 -0.28
N LEU A 29 0.01 -2.28 -0.01
CA LEU A 29 -1.30 -2.76 0.42
C LEU A 29 -2.36 -1.95 -0.30
N THR A 30 -3.41 -2.64 -0.74
CA THR A 30 -4.64 -2.03 -1.24
C THR A 30 -5.83 -2.62 -0.50
N LEU A 31 -6.75 -1.76 -0.06
CA LEU A 31 -8.00 -2.17 0.59
C LEU A 31 -9.19 -1.39 0.02
N ASN A 32 -10.34 -2.03 -0.02
CA ASN A 32 -11.58 -1.48 -0.56
C ASN A 32 -12.54 -1.01 0.55
N TYR A 33 -13.09 0.20 0.40
CA TYR A 33 -14.02 0.82 1.32
C TYR A 33 -15.22 1.45 0.58
N LYS A 34 -16.36 1.53 1.26
CA LYS A 34 -17.58 2.13 0.69
C LYS A 34 -17.65 3.66 0.77
N LYS A 35 -16.81 4.29 1.59
CA LYS A 35 -16.86 5.75 1.83
C LYS A 35 -15.47 6.34 1.86
N ARG A 36 -15.34 7.56 1.33
CA ARG A 36 -14.15 8.39 1.47
C ARG A 36 -14.20 9.18 2.78
N THR A 37 -13.52 8.72 3.81
CA THR A 37 -13.50 9.40 5.13
C THR A 37 -12.12 9.31 5.78
N SER A 38 -11.82 10.28 6.65
CA SER A 38 -10.60 10.27 7.45
C SER A 38 -10.49 9.05 8.37
N ARG A 39 -11.62 8.61 8.92
CA ARG A 39 -11.71 7.37 9.72
C ARG A 39 -11.27 6.13 8.94
N ASN A 40 -11.67 6.02 7.66
CA ASN A 40 -11.26 4.90 6.81
C ASN A 40 -9.78 4.99 6.43
N MET A 41 -9.22 6.20 6.21
CA MET A 41 -7.79 6.35 5.98
C MET A 41 -6.96 5.98 7.22
N LYS A 42 -7.44 6.32 8.42
CA LYS A 42 -6.86 5.87 9.68
C LYS A 42 -6.91 4.35 9.85
N ASP A 43 -8.04 3.71 9.55
CA ASP A 43 -8.15 2.24 9.57
C ASP A 43 -7.19 1.61 8.57
N PHE A 44 -7.14 2.14 7.35
CA PHE A 44 -6.21 1.71 6.31
C PHE A 44 -4.75 1.80 6.77
N TYR A 45 -4.35 2.93 7.34
CA TYR A 45 -3.00 3.13 7.88
C TYR A 45 -2.66 2.12 8.97
N LYS A 46 -3.57 1.88 9.92
CA LYS A 46 -3.36 0.88 10.98
C LYS A 46 -3.19 -0.52 10.42
N ARG A 47 -3.98 -0.88 9.41
CA ARG A 47 -3.86 -2.17 8.71
C ARG A 47 -2.56 -2.25 7.91
N PHE A 48 -2.11 -1.17 7.31
CA PHE A 48 -0.80 -1.10 6.64
C PHE A 48 0.32 -1.35 7.66
N GLN A 49 0.29 -0.63 8.79
CA GLN A 49 1.27 -0.75 9.86
C GLN A 49 1.31 -2.16 10.44
N SER A 50 0.18 -2.86 10.55
CA SER A 50 0.14 -4.22 11.10
C SER A 50 0.77 -5.28 10.18
N VAL A 51 0.93 -5.01 8.89
CA VAL A 51 1.48 -5.97 7.91
C VAL A 51 2.84 -5.54 7.36
N TYR A 52 3.20 -4.27 7.49
CA TYR A 52 4.46 -3.75 6.99
C TYR A 52 5.63 -4.21 7.89
N PRO A 53 6.68 -4.82 7.33
CA PRO A 53 7.73 -5.47 8.12
C PRO A 53 8.71 -4.51 8.83
N TYR A 54 8.60 -3.20 8.63
CA TYR A 54 9.50 -2.20 9.19
C TYR A 54 8.76 -1.03 9.84
N ALA A 55 9.52 -0.15 10.50
CA ALA A 55 8.98 1.13 10.94
C ALA A 55 8.62 2.01 9.74
N ILE A 56 7.47 2.69 9.81
CA ILE A 56 7.05 3.68 8.83
C ILE A 56 7.76 4.99 9.16
N GLU A 57 8.78 5.36 8.38
CA GLU A 57 9.56 6.58 8.61
C GLU A 57 8.81 7.87 8.30
N SER A 58 7.90 7.82 7.33
CA SER A 58 7.09 8.96 6.89
C SER A 58 5.91 8.49 6.07
N TRP A 59 4.87 9.32 6.01
CA TRP A 59 3.70 9.09 5.18
C TRP A 59 3.51 10.25 4.21
N GLN A 60 3.25 9.96 2.93
CA GLN A 60 2.99 10.97 1.91
C GLN A 60 1.65 10.72 1.25
N SER A 61 0.83 11.75 1.12
CA SER A 61 -0.49 11.68 0.49
C SER A 61 -0.84 12.96 -0.30
N ASP A 62 -1.98 12.98 -0.97
CA ASP A 62 -2.54 14.22 -1.55
C ASP A 62 -3.23 15.09 -0.46
N ASN A 63 -3.62 16.31 -0.82
CA ASN A 63 -4.32 17.21 0.11
C ASN A 63 -5.80 16.86 0.34
N GLY A 64 -6.22 15.63 0.03
CA GLY A 64 -7.59 15.12 0.20
C GLY A 64 -8.12 15.26 1.63
N GLY A 65 -9.43 15.45 1.77
CA GLY A 65 -10.06 15.64 3.08
C GLY A 65 -9.96 14.41 3.99
N GLU A 66 -9.88 13.21 3.41
CA GLU A 66 -9.60 11.97 4.11
C GLU A 66 -8.20 11.92 4.74
N ASN A 67 -7.25 12.71 4.25
CA ASN A 67 -5.89 12.72 4.76
C ASN A 67 -5.71 13.71 5.92
N LYS A 68 -6.80 14.31 6.41
CA LYS A 68 -6.83 15.29 7.51
C LYS A 68 -7.63 14.72 8.67
N GLY A 69 -7.67 15.40 9.82
CA GLY A 69 -8.53 15.00 10.95
C GLY A 69 -8.02 13.74 11.65
N GLU A 70 -8.88 12.71 11.80
CA GLU A 70 -8.57 11.49 12.57
C GLU A 70 -7.30 10.77 12.11
N PHE A 71 -7.05 10.71 10.79
CA PHE A 71 -5.85 10.10 10.22
C PHE A 71 -4.57 10.87 10.53
N ASP A 72 -4.58 12.19 10.29
CA ASP A 72 -3.43 13.06 10.55
C ASP A 72 -3.07 13.09 12.05
N GLU A 73 -4.09 13.09 12.90
CA GLU A 73 -3.90 12.97 14.36
C GLU A 73 -3.27 11.62 14.74
N GLN A 74 -3.63 10.53 14.05
CA GLN A 74 -3.04 9.22 14.30
C GLN A 74 -1.56 9.19 13.89
N LEU A 75 -1.20 9.73 12.71
CA LEU A 75 0.20 9.85 12.31
C LEU A 75 1.03 10.63 13.32
N ARG A 76 0.50 11.75 13.83
CA ARG A 76 1.15 12.55 14.87
C ARG A 76 1.34 11.78 16.17
N LYS A 77 0.35 10.96 16.59
CA LYS A 77 0.45 10.10 17.77
C LYS A 77 1.53 9.04 17.62
N ASP A 78 1.67 8.49 16.42
CA ASP A 78 2.64 7.43 16.13
C ASP A 78 4.03 8.00 15.75
N GLY A 79 4.19 9.33 15.79
CA GLY A 79 5.46 9.99 15.50
C GLY A 79 5.87 9.91 14.02
N VAL A 80 4.91 9.67 13.11
CA VAL A 80 5.16 9.55 11.67
C VAL A 80 4.93 10.90 10.99
N PRO A 81 5.97 11.55 10.42
CA PRO A 81 5.81 12.78 9.67
C PRO A 81 4.89 12.60 8.46
N HIS A 82 3.93 13.51 8.31
CA HIS A 82 3.00 13.53 7.19
C HIS A 82 3.38 14.62 6.19
N TYR A 83 3.65 14.21 4.95
CA TYR A 83 3.97 15.10 3.84
C TYR A 83 2.85 15.14 2.83
N PHE A 84 2.36 16.34 2.53
CA PHE A 84 1.41 16.53 1.44
C PHE A 84 2.17 16.73 0.12
N SER A 85 1.75 16.01 -0.90
CA SER A 85 2.26 16.20 -2.26
C SER A 85 1.82 17.56 -2.79
N TYR A 86 2.80 18.42 -3.08
CA TYR A 86 2.56 19.68 -3.76
C TYR A 86 2.42 19.44 -5.28
N PRO A 87 1.64 20.27 -5.99
CA PRO A 87 1.66 20.27 -7.44
C PRO A 87 3.10 20.42 -7.92
N ARG A 88 3.60 19.49 -8.76
CA ARG A 88 4.98 19.39 -9.30
C ARG A 88 5.98 18.50 -8.52
N CYS A 89 5.53 17.50 -7.75
CA CYS A 89 6.38 16.40 -7.26
C CYS A 89 6.16 15.06 -8.02
N PRO A 90 6.39 14.99 -9.36
CA PRO A 90 5.99 13.84 -10.17
C PRO A 90 6.70 12.54 -9.79
N LYS A 91 7.99 12.58 -9.44
CA LYS A 91 8.80 11.37 -9.24
C LYS A 91 8.28 10.44 -8.14
N ILE A 92 7.77 11.01 -7.04
CA ILE A 92 7.29 10.19 -5.91
C ILE A 92 5.88 9.69 -6.19
N ASN A 93 5.02 10.52 -6.77
CA ASN A 93 3.66 10.12 -7.17
C ASN A 93 3.69 9.01 -8.23
N THR A 94 4.71 8.97 -9.09
CA THR A 94 4.89 7.88 -10.08
C THR A 94 4.90 6.49 -9.44
N TYR A 95 5.40 6.33 -8.20
CA TYR A 95 5.41 5.01 -7.55
C TYR A 95 4.01 4.52 -7.23
N ILE A 96 3.17 5.37 -6.62
CA ILE A 96 1.81 5.00 -6.25
C ILE A 96 0.90 4.92 -7.49
N GLU A 97 1.08 5.81 -8.47
CA GLU A 97 0.38 5.75 -9.76
C GLU A 97 0.66 4.44 -10.50
N ARG A 98 1.94 4.03 -10.58
CA ARG A 98 2.33 2.78 -11.22
C ARG A 98 1.76 1.58 -10.48
N TYR A 99 1.79 1.59 -9.15
CA TYR A 99 1.21 0.53 -8.34
C TYR A 99 -0.30 0.42 -8.55
N ASN A 100 -1.03 1.54 -8.47
CA ASN A 100 -2.46 1.58 -8.70
C ASN A 100 -2.83 1.02 -10.08
N ARG A 101 -2.08 1.38 -11.12
CA ARG A 101 -2.26 0.79 -12.45
C ARG A 101 -2.04 -0.73 -12.46
N THR A 102 -1.01 -1.22 -11.78
CA THR A 102 -0.76 -2.67 -11.67
C THR A 102 -1.91 -3.40 -10.97
N VAL A 103 -2.39 -2.89 -9.83
CA VAL A 103 -3.54 -3.48 -9.12
C VAL A 103 -4.80 -3.42 -9.99
N GLN A 104 -4.98 -2.33 -10.72
CA GLN A 104 -6.11 -2.12 -11.60
C GLN A 104 -6.15 -3.18 -12.72
N GLU A 105 -5.06 -3.29 -13.48
CA GLU A 105 -4.93 -4.17 -14.64
C GLU A 105 -4.87 -5.66 -14.26
N GLU A 106 -4.15 -6.01 -13.19
CA GLU A 106 -3.94 -7.41 -12.82
C GLU A 106 -5.11 -7.97 -12.00
N PHE A 107 -5.76 -7.15 -11.17
CA PHE A 107 -6.79 -7.62 -10.24
C PHE A 107 -8.16 -6.99 -10.47
N ILE A 108 -8.29 -5.66 -10.33
CA ILE A 108 -9.61 -5.02 -10.24
C ILE A 108 -10.44 -5.23 -11.51
N ASP A 109 -9.87 -5.02 -12.69
CA ASP A 109 -10.61 -5.15 -13.95
C ASP A 109 -11.10 -6.58 -14.22
N ASN A 110 -10.38 -7.59 -13.73
CA ASN A 110 -10.72 -9.00 -13.91
C ASN A 110 -11.70 -9.54 -12.84
N ASN A 111 -12.04 -8.75 -11.82
CA ASN A 111 -12.87 -9.18 -10.69
C ASN A 111 -14.06 -8.23 -10.44
N LEU A 112 -14.50 -7.49 -11.47
CA LEU A 112 -15.62 -6.55 -11.36
C LEU A 112 -16.96 -7.25 -11.18
N ASP A 113 -17.12 -8.44 -11.76
CA ASP A 113 -18.30 -9.28 -11.63
C ASP A 113 -18.60 -9.64 -10.18
N ILE A 114 -17.57 -9.79 -9.36
CA ILE A 114 -17.69 -10.12 -7.93
C ILE A 114 -17.62 -8.91 -6.99
N ILE A 115 -17.48 -7.67 -7.49
CA ILE A 115 -17.28 -6.48 -6.64
C ILE A 115 -18.46 -6.20 -5.69
N CYS A 116 -19.66 -6.67 -6.04
CA CYS A 116 -20.87 -6.57 -5.22
C CYS A 116 -20.86 -7.56 -4.05
N ASP A 117 -20.24 -8.74 -4.21
CA ASP A 117 -19.95 -9.65 -3.11
C ASP A 117 -18.69 -9.19 -2.38
N LYS A 118 -18.86 -8.26 -1.45
CA LYS A 118 -17.74 -7.65 -0.71
C LYS A 118 -16.90 -8.68 0.05
N LYS A 119 -17.50 -9.77 0.53
CA LYS A 119 -16.75 -10.80 1.26
C LYS A 119 -15.80 -11.53 0.31
N LEU A 120 -16.33 -12.01 -0.82
CA LEU A 120 -15.53 -12.69 -1.83
C LEU A 120 -14.48 -11.76 -2.45
N PHE A 121 -14.86 -10.54 -2.80
CA PHE A 121 -13.95 -9.55 -3.37
C PHE A 121 -12.81 -9.20 -2.42
N HIS A 122 -13.09 -8.97 -1.13
CA HIS A 122 -12.04 -8.68 -0.14
C HIS A 122 -11.10 -9.87 0.08
N GLN A 123 -11.61 -11.10 0.07
CA GLN A 123 -10.78 -12.30 0.15
C GLN A 123 -9.84 -12.40 -1.06
N LYS A 124 -10.37 -12.25 -2.27
CA LYS A 124 -9.57 -12.30 -3.51
C LYS A 124 -8.54 -11.17 -3.57
N LEU A 125 -8.89 -9.97 -3.10
CA LEU A 125 -7.96 -8.84 -3.03
C LEU A 125 -6.83 -9.13 -2.03
N ALA A 126 -7.14 -9.74 -0.89
CA ALA A 126 -6.11 -10.15 0.09
C ALA A 126 -5.15 -11.18 -0.52
N ASP A 127 -5.68 -12.20 -1.21
CA ASP A 127 -4.85 -13.21 -1.91
C ASP A 127 -3.93 -12.55 -2.94
N TYR A 128 -4.45 -11.59 -3.73
CA TYR A 128 -3.65 -10.83 -4.68
C TYR A 128 -2.56 -10.00 -4.02
N VAL A 129 -2.86 -9.31 -2.92
CA VAL A 129 -1.86 -8.51 -2.18
C VAL A 129 -0.76 -9.41 -1.59
N ILE A 130 -1.11 -10.60 -1.10
CA ILE A 130 -0.12 -11.59 -0.64
C ILE A 130 0.76 -12.03 -1.81
N PHE A 131 0.17 -12.37 -2.96
CA PHE A 131 0.91 -12.70 -4.18
C PHE A 131 1.86 -11.56 -4.60
N TYR A 132 1.36 -10.32 -4.65
CA TYR A 132 2.13 -9.14 -5.02
C TYR A 132 3.37 -8.97 -4.13
N ASN A 133 3.22 -9.09 -2.81
CA ASN A 133 4.32 -8.85 -1.88
C ASN A 133 5.27 -10.04 -1.72
N ALA A 134 4.76 -11.28 -1.79
CA ALA A 134 5.54 -12.48 -1.49
C ALA A 134 6.15 -13.13 -2.73
N GLN A 135 5.49 -13.07 -3.90
CA GLN A 135 5.82 -13.92 -5.04
C GLN A 135 6.07 -13.15 -6.34
N ARG A 136 5.34 -12.05 -6.58
CA ARG A 136 5.41 -11.31 -7.84
C ARG A 136 6.83 -10.77 -8.07
N PRO A 137 7.49 -11.03 -9.21
CA PRO A 137 8.83 -10.49 -9.48
C PRO A 137 8.79 -9.04 -9.94
N HIS A 138 9.69 -8.19 -9.39
CA HIS A 138 9.81 -6.78 -9.77
C HIS A 138 11.12 -6.49 -10.47
N LYS A 139 11.07 -6.00 -11.72
CA LYS A 139 12.27 -5.59 -12.47
C LYS A 139 13.13 -4.56 -11.73
N SER A 140 12.51 -3.60 -11.03
CA SER A 140 13.23 -2.59 -10.24
C SER A 140 13.94 -3.16 -9.00
N LEU A 141 13.60 -4.40 -8.60
CA LEU A 141 14.18 -5.10 -7.45
C LEU A 141 15.06 -6.28 -7.89
N GLY A 142 15.51 -6.31 -9.15
CA GLY A 142 16.32 -7.42 -9.66
C GLY A 142 15.54 -8.73 -9.75
N LEU A 143 14.27 -8.68 -10.16
CA LEU A 143 13.34 -9.83 -10.26
C LEU A 143 12.96 -10.48 -8.92
N LYS A 144 13.25 -9.82 -7.80
CA LYS A 144 12.79 -10.23 -6.47
C LYS A 144 11.37 -9.73 -6.19
N SER A 145 10.66 -10.44 -5.33
CA SER A 145 9.43 -9.93 -4.73
C SER A 145 9.73 -8.86 -3.68
N PRO A 146 8.77 -8.00 -3.33
CA PRO A 146 8.95 -6.98 -2.30
C PRO A 146 9.47 -7.55 -0.98
N LEU A 147 8.88 -8.64 -0.48
CA LEU A 147 9.32 -9.27 0.77
C LEU A 147 10.72 -9.88 0.63
N GLN A 148 11.04 -10.55 -0.48
CA GLN A 148 12.38 -11.09 -0.68
C GLN A 148 13.43 -9.96 -0.71
N TYR A 149 13.16 -8.88 -1.42
CA TYR A 149 14.05 -7.73 -1.47
C TYR A 149 14.27 -7.11 -0.08
N ILE A 150 13.20 -7.00 0.70
CA ILE A 150 13.21 -6.52 2.08
C ILE A 150 14.09 -7.41 2.96
N ILE A 151 13.92 -8.74 2.91
CA ILE A 151 14.73 -9.68 3.69
C ILE A 151 16.22 -9.54 3.33
N ASP A 152 16.53 -9.42 2.05
CA ASP A 152 17.91 -9.37 1.56
C ASP A 152 18.62 -8.05 1.90
N ASN A 153 17.91 -6.91 1.89
CA ASN A 153 18.52 -5.57 1.97
C ASN A 153 18.18 -4.79 3.24
N GLY A 154 17.15 -5.19 3.98
CA GLY A 154 16.68 -4.48 5.18
C GLY A 154 17.25 -5.05 6.48
N GLY A 155 18.46 -5.61 6.43
CA GLY A 155 19.24 -5.99 7.61
C GLY A 155 19.02 -7.39 8.18
N LEU A 156 18.05 -8.16 7.69
CA LEU A 156 17.86 -9.56 8.12
C LEU A 156 18.95 -10.50 7.56
N SER A 157 19.52 -10.19 6.39
CA SER A 157 20.64 -10.93 5.80
C SER A 157 21.97 -10.75 6.56
N HIS A 158 22.17 -9.64 7.26
CA HIS A 158 23.40 -9.42 8.04
C HIS A 158 23.43 -10.17 9.39
N LEU A 159 22.26 -10.57 9.91
CA LEU A 159 22.14 -11.36 11.15
C LEU A 159 22.29 -12.87 10.94
N SER A 160 22.19 -13.35 9.70
CA SER A 160 22.30 -14.78 9.37
C SER A 160 23.72 -15.22 8.98
N LEU A 161 24.68 -14.29 8.90
CA LEU A 161 26.07 -14.56 8.49
C LEU A 161 27.07 -14.70 9.66
N THR A 162 26.67 -14.59 10.92
CA THR A 162 27.61 -14.59 12.07
C THR A 162 27.58 -15.84 12.95
N TYR A 163 26.91 -16.92 12.56
CA TYR A 163 27.07 -18.23 13.20
C TYR A 163 28.04 -19.13 12.43
N THR A 164 29.32 -18.75 12.35
CA THR A 164 30.39 -19.75 12.26
C THR A 164 30.74 -20.19 13.67
N VAL A 165 30.32 -21.40 14.02
CA VAL A 165 30.80 -22.10 15.21
C VAL A 165 32.24 -22.53 14.89
N SER A 166 33.21 -21.85 15.49
CA SER A 166 34.62 -22.26 15.56
C SER A 166 34.81 -23.38 16.57
#